data_AF-A0A8H6ZF21-F1
#
_entry.id   AF-A0A8H6ZF21-F1
#
_cell.length_a   1.000
_cell.length_b   1.000
_cell.length_c   1.000
_cell.angle_alpha   90.00
_cell.angle_beta   90.00
_cell.angle_gamma   90.00
#
_symmetry.space_group_name_H-M   'P 1'
#
loop_
_entity.id
_entity.type
_entity.pdbx_description
1 polymer ?
#
loop_
_entity_poly.entity_id
_entity_poly.type
_entity_poly.pdbx_seq_one_letter_code
_entity_poly.pdbx_strand_id
1 'polypeptide(L)'
;MKEPKVGMECVCMEEDYDSEEEAKKSLMRCSTCKNRFYCSARCQKNDWKQHKWNCSALPVNGLPAATVVDINDEFDGAVKRVSAILKEVADALKDDKKKLSASMLAPLLRIPAELPSDLQYTRAIEDSGKFKYRLPILTASRLFLISFASALDPGRRQKYEEWFAGMYLPMDFCEMYGPKIIGRPADLSPGEYAMLAQTMPIWVMPEVEKTKEERAKRTGEGQGAPDQDTEEVDGMHWIWLAVALKRAYSATTEKRT
;
A
#
# COMPACT_ATOMS: atom_id res chain seq x y z
N MET A 1 9.65 17.66 -13.89
CA MET A 1 8.47 16.90 -13.40
C MET A 1 7.23 17.47 -14.08
N LYS A 2 6.48 16.65 -14.83
CA LYS A 2 5.15 17.07 -15.32
C LYS A 2 4.21 17.04 -14.13
N GLU A 3 3.51 18.14 -13.85
CA GLU A 3 2.39 18.13 -12.93
C GLU A 3 1.41 17.02 -13.37
N PRO A 4 0.85 16.22 -12.44
CA PRO A 4 -0.16 15.24 -12.80
C PRO A 4 -1.29 15.98 -13.51
N LYS A 5 -1.63 15.52 -14.72
CA LYS A 5 -2.80 16.02 -15.45
C LYS A 5 -4.03 15.49 -14.73
N VAL A 6 -4.38 16.15 -13.64
CA VAL A 6 -5.66 15.94 -12.98
C VAL A 6 -6.73 16.36 -13.99
N GLY A 7 -7.56 15.42 -14.42
CA GLY A 7 -8.86 15.78 -14.97
C GLY A 7 -9.56 16.59 -13.89
N MET A 8 -9.62 17.92 -14.06
CA MET A 8 -10.22 18.86 -13.11
C MET A 8 -11.74 18.72 -13.19
N GLU A 9 -12.25 17.55 -12.86
CA GLU A 9 -13.67 17.23 -12.88
C GLU A 9 -14.16 17.05 -11.44
N CYS A 10 -15.38 17.52 -11.17
CA CYS A 10 -16.01 17.26 -9.89
C CYS A 10 -16.30 15.76 -9.77
N VAL A 11 -16.04 15.18 -8.60
CA VAL A 11 -16.47 13.80 -8.25
C VAL A 11 -17.95 13.73 -7.87
N CYS A 12 -18.77 14.55 -8.51
CA CYS A 12 -20.19 14.63 -8.23
C CYS A 12 -20.85 13.33 -8.74
N MET A 13 -21.51 12.56 -7.87
CA MET A 13 -22.17 11.28 -8.24
C MET A 13 -23.63 11.45 -8.71
N GLU A 14 -24.06 12.66 -9.04
CA GLU A 14 -25.43 12.94 -9.50
C GLU A 14 -25.37 13.45 -10.95
N GLU A 15 -26.06 12.76 -11.86
CA GLU A 15 -26.06 13.00 -13.32
C GLU A 15 -26.90 14.21 -13.76
N ASP A 16 -27.56 14.93 -12.83
CA ASP A 16 -28.64 15.86 -13.17
C ASP A 16 -28.28 17.36 -13.15
N TYR A 17 -27.00 17.74 -13.33
CA TYR A 17 -26.59 19.16 -13.33
C TYR A 17 -26.07 19.63 -14.70
N ASP A 18 -26.91 19.51 -15.72
CA ASP A 18 -26.73 20.12 -17.05
C ASP A 18 -27.15 21.61 -17.06
N SER A 19 -26.29 22.47 -16.52
CA SER A 19 -26.31 23.88 -16.93
C SER A 19 -24.90 24.34 -17.23
N GLU A 20 -24.65 24.70 -18.49
CA GLU A 20 -23.37 25.21 -19.01
C GLU A 20 -22.83 26.42 -18.21
N GLU A 21 -23.65 27.09 -17.40
CA GLU A 21 -23.25 28.20 -16.52
C GLU A 21 -22.46 27.77 -15.26
N GLU A 22 -22.70 26.59 -14.68
CA GLU A 22 -22.02 26.14 -13.45
C GLU A 22 -20.60 25.60 -13.72
N ALA A 23 -20.29 25.21 -14.96
CA ALA A 23 -18.97 24.73 -15.39
C ALA A 23 -17.86 25.81 -15.28
N LYS A 24 -18.24 27.08 -15.05
CA LYS A 24 -17.32 28.21 -14.83
C LYS A 24 -16.92 28.44 -13.36
N LYS A 25 -17.48 27.69 -12.40
CA LYS A 25 -17.07 27.82 -10.99
C LYS A 25 -15.73 27.12 -10.76
N SER A 26 -14.80 27.83 -10.13
CA SER A 26 -13.53 27.26 -9.67
C SER A 26 -13.82 26.10 -8.71
N LEU A 27 -13.33 24.91 -9.04
CA LEU A 27 -13.48 23.74 -8.19
C LEU A 27 -12.74 23.95 -6.86
N MET A 28 -13.42 23.65 -5.76
CA MET A 28 -12.79 23.55 -4.46
C MET A 28 -11.95 22.28 -4.40
N ARG A 29 -10.81 22.32 -3.69
CA ARG A 29 -9.98 21.13 -3.45
C ARG A 29 -10.04 20.71 -2.00
N CYS A 30 -9.89 19.41 -1.73
CA CYS A 30 -9.73 18.91 -0.38
C CYS A 30 -8.56 19.61 0.32
N SER A 31 -8.79 20.21 1.49
CA SER A 31 -7.77 20.96 2.24
C SER A 31 -6.60 20.09 2.70
N THR A 32 -6.83 18.78 2.86
CA THR A 32 -5.81 17.81 3.27
C THR A 32 -4.96 17.35 2.09
N CYS A 33 -5.56 16.58 1.17
CA CYS A 33 -4.79 15.93 0.12
C CYS A 33 -4.49 16.85 -1.06
N LYS A 34 -5.30 17.90 -1.24
CA LYS A 34 -5.29 18.81 -2.40
C LYS A 34 -5.42 18.14 -3.76
N ASN A 35 -5.74 16.83 -3.78
CA ASN A 35 -5.84 16.01 -4.99
C ASN A 35 -7.27 15.69 -5.41
N ARG A 36 -8.25 15.98 -4.56
CA ARG A 36 -9.66 15.70 -4.81
C ARG A 36 -10.40 17.03 -4.98
N PHE A 37 -11.17 17.16 -6.05
CA PHE A 37 -11.83 18.40 -6.46
C PHE A 37 -13.36 18.27 -6.40
N TYR A 38 -14.02 19.35 -6.00
CA TYR A 38 -15.44 19.38 -5.70
C TYR A 38 -16.05 20.71 -6.16
N CYS A 39 -17.24 20.67 -6.73
CA CYS A 39 -17.97 21.91 -7.05
C CYS A 39 -18.53 22.61 -5.79
N SER A 40 -18.72 21.88 -4.69
CA SER A 40 -19.34 22.39 -3.47
C SER A 40 -18.96 21.58 -2.22
N ALA A 41 -19.17 22.17 -1.04
CA ALA A 41 -18.95 21.50 0.23
C ALA A 41 -19.90 20.30 0.42
N ARG A 42 -21.08 20.33 -0.22
CA ARG A 42 -22.03 19.21 -0.26
C ARG A 42 -21.39 17.99 -0.93
N CYS A 43 -20.77 18.18 -2.10
CA CYS A 43 -20.11 17.10 -2.84
C CYS A 43 -18.91 16.54 -2.06
N GLN A 44 -18.13 17.40 -1.41
CA GLN A 44 -17.04 16.96 -0.53
C GLN A 44 -17.57 16.10 0.64
N LYS A 45 -18.65 16.53 1.31
CA LYS A 45 -19.26 15.78 2.43
C LYS A 45 -19.83 14.44 1.98
N ASN A 46 -20.41 14.38 0.78
CA ASN A 46 -20.94 13.15 0.19
C ASN A 46 -19.82 12.15 -0.14
N ASP A 47 -18.74 12.61 -0.79
CA ASP A 47 -17.55 11.80 -1.12
C ASP A 47 -16.77 11.39 0.14
N TRP A 48 -16.85 12.14 1.24
CA TRP A 48 -16.05 11.92 2.46
C TRP A 48 -16.11 10.49 3.01
N LYS A 49 -17.26 9.81 2.91
CA LYS A 49 -17.41 8.42 3.37
C LYS A 49 -16.39 7.47 2.72
N GLN A 50 -16.07 7.72 1.45
CA GLN A 50 -15.09 6.97 0.68
C GLN A 50 -13.73 7.67 0.70
N HIS A 51 -13.70 8.97 0.42
CA HIS A 51 -12.48 9.76 0.31
C HIS A 51 -11.62 9.71 1.58
N LYS A 52 -12.21 9.69 2.79
CA LYS A 52 -11.44 9.67 4.04
C LYS A 52 -10.43 8.52 4.12
N TRP A 53 -10.72 7.40 3.46
CA TRP A 53 -9.83 6.24 3.40
C TRP A 53 -8.62 6.48 2.52
N ASN A 54 -8.77 7.29 1.49
CA ASN A 54 -7.74 7.62 0.50
C ASN A 54 -7.19 9.04 0.72
N CYS A 55 -7.56 9.70 1.82
CA CYS A 55 -7.25 11.10 2.07
C CYS A 55 -5.98 11.21 2.91
N SER A 56 -4.89 11.56 2.26
CA SER A 56 -3.58 11.80 2.85
C SER A 56 -2.93 12.97 2.11
N ALA A 57 -2.12 13.74 2.82
CA ALA A 57 -1.42 14.87 2.20
C ALA A 57 -0.60 14.38 1.01
N LEU A 58 -0.82 14.93 -0.18
CA LEU A 58 0.21 14.85 -1.19
C LEU A 58 1.38 15.72 -0.71
N PRO A 59 2.64 15.34 -0.98
CA PRO A 59 3.74 16.27 -0.91
C PRO A 59 3.50 17.33 -1.97
N VAL A 60 2.86 18.42 -1.56
CA VAL A 60 2.71 19.61 -2.37
C VAL A 60 4.09 20.27 -2.32
N ASN A 61 4.76 20.37 -3.47
CA ASN A 61 5.96 21.14 -3.75
C ASN A 61 6.66 21.74 -2.50
N GLY A 62 7.76 21.12 -2.07
CA GLY A 62 8.63 21.68 -1.02
C GLY A 62 8.55 21.02 0.35
N LEU A 63 7.78 19.94 0.54
CA LEU A 63 8.05 19.06 1.67
C LEU A 63 9.39 18.36 1.43
N PRO A 64 10.34 18.42 2.38
CA PRO A 64 11.52 17.57 2.29
C PRO A 64 11.06 16.12 2.19
N ALA A 65 11.84 15.29 1.50
CA ALA A 65 11.70 13.84 1.63
C ALA A 65 11.55 13.53 3.12
N ALA A 66 10.52 12.77 3.53
CA ALA A 66 10.45 12.42 4.94
C ALA A 66 11.77 11.76 5.27
N THR A 67 12.33 12.12 6.42
CA THR A 67 13.39 11.30 6.98
C THR A 67 12.81 9.90 7.04
N VAL A 68 13.40 9.03 6.23
CA VAL A 68 13.19 7.60 6.34
C VAL A 68 13.33 7.30 7.82
N VAL A 69 12.28 6.74 8.41
CA VAL A 69 12.20 6.50 9.85
C VAL A 69 13.46 5.73 10.24
N ASP A 70 14.18 6.22 11.25
CA ASP A 70 15.39 5.55 11.72
C ASP A 70 15.03 4.13 12.14
N ILE A 71 15.44 3.15 11.34
CA ILE A 71 15.22 1.74 11.65
C ILE A 71 16.05 1.43 12.89
N ASN A 72 15.35 1.26 14.01
CA ASN A 72 15.93 0.78 15.25
C ASN A 72 15.60 -0.71 15.46
N ASP A 73 16.23 -1.31 16.46
CA ASP A 73 16.05 -2.73 16.79
C ASP A 73 14.59 -3.09 17.13
N GLU A 74 13.82 -2.15 17.67
CA GLU A 74 12.41 -2.34 17.98
C GLU A 74 11.57 -2.49 16.71
N PHE A 75 11.79 -1.60 15.74
CA PHE A 75 11.13 -1.65 14.44
C PHE A 75 11.50 -2.92 13.66
N ASP A 76 12.79 -3.24 13.57
CA ASP A 76 13.26 -4.46 12.91
C ASP A 76 12.68 -5.71 13.59
N GLY A 77 12.65 -5.73 14.93
CA GLY A 77 11.97 -6.77 15.70
C GLY A 77 10.48 -6.88 15.37
N ALA A 78 9.78 -5.76 15.16
CA ALA A 78 8.37 -5.76 14.74
C ALA A 78 8.20 -6.33 13.33
N VAL A 79 9.02 -5.93 12.36
CA VAL A 79 9.02 -6.45 10.99
C VAL A 79 9.24 -7.97 11.00
N LYS A 80 10.24 -8.46 11.74
CA LYS A 80 10.53 -9.90 11.88
C LYS A 80 9.38 -10.68 12.48
N ARG A 81 8.75 -10.18 13.56
CA ARG A 81 7.56 -10.81 14.17
C ARG A 81 6.39 -10.91 13.19
N VAL A 82 6.09 -9.81 12.48
CA VAL A 82 5.00 -9.81 11.49
C VAL A 82 5.33 -10.73 10.31
N SER A 83 6.58 -10.78 9.86
CA SER A 83 7.03 -11.72 8.82
C SER A 83 6.76 -13.17 9.22
N ALA A 84 7.11 -13.56 10.45
CA ALA A 84 6.84 -14.91 10.95
C ALA A 84 5.34 -15.24 10.96
N ILE A 85 4.49 -14.29 11.36
CA ILE A 85 3.02 -14.46 11.34
C ILE A 85 2.51 -14.66 9.92
N LEU A 86 2.98 -13.86 8.97
CA LEU A 86 2.54 -13.95 7.57
C LEU A 86 3.01 -15.24 6.91
N LYS A 87 4.21 -15.72 7.26
CA LYS A 87 4.70 -17.03 6.82
C LYS A 87 3.78 -18.16 7.29
N GLU A 88 3.34 -18.15 8.54
CA GLU A 88 2.37 -19.13 9.05
C GLU A 88 1.04 -19.10 8.28
N VAL A 89 0.51 -17.90 8.01
CA VAL A 89 -0.70 -17.75 7.18
C VAL A 89 -0.47 -18.30 5.79
N ALA A 90 0.64 -17.95 5.16
CA ALA A 90 0.97 -18.41 3.82
C ALA A 90 1.13 -19.94 3.77
N ASP A 91 1.81 -20.54 4.74
CA ASP A 91 1.98 -21.99 4.85
C ASP A 91 0.62 -22.69 5.02
N ALA A 92 -0.29 -22.11 5.81
CA ALA A 92 -1.67 -22.62 5.93
C ALA A 92 -2.47 -22.51 4.62
N LEU A 93 -2.14 -21.54 3.75
CA LEU A 93 -2.80 -21.30 2.46
C LEU A 93 -2.23 -22.10 1.29
N LYS A 94 -1.04 -22.69 1.42
CA LYS A 94 -0.42 -23.54 0.37
C LYS A 94 -1.23 -24.81 0.05
N ASP A 95 -2.11 -25.22 0.96
CA ASP A 95 -3.03 -26.31 0.71
C ASP A 95 -4.19 -25.83 -0.18
N ASP A 96 -3.95 -25.82 -1.50
CA ASP A 96 -4.86 -25.29 -2.54
C ASP A 96 -6.26 -25.95 -2.56
N LYS A 97 -6.44 -27.07 -1.85
CA LYS A 97 -7.73 -27.75 -1.73
C LYS A 97 -8.61 -27.16 -0.63
N LYS A 98 -8.04 -26.40 0.30
CA LYS A 98 -8.78 -25.86 1.44
C LYS A 98 -9.36 -24.49 1.10
N LYS A 99 -10.67 -24.35 1.32
CA LYS A 99 -11.32 -23.03 1.33
C LYS A 99 -10.69 -22.18 2.42
N LEU A 100 -10.47 -20.90 2.11
CA LEU A 100 -10.02 -19.92 3.08
C LEU A 100 -10.95 -19.92 4.29
N SER A 101 -10.39 -20.09 5.48
CA SER A 101 -11.15 -20.20 6.72
C SER A 101 -10.63 -19.23 7.78
N ALA A 102 -11.48 -18.92 8.76
CA ALA A 102 -11.11 -18.01 9.84
C ALA A 102 -9.92 -18.54 10.69
N SER A 103 -9.75 -19.86 10.80
CA SER A 103 -8.62 -20.45 11.52
C SER A 103 -7.29 -20.21 10.80
N MET A 104 -7.27 -20.26 9.47
CA MET A 104 -6.07 -19.95 8.66
C MET A 104 -5.63 -18.49 8.80
N LEU A 105 -6.57 -17.58 9.07
CA LEU A 105 -6.31 -16.14 9.23
C LEU A 105 -6.16 -15.72 10.70
N ALA A 106 -6.45 -16.60 11.65
CA ALA A 106 -6.30 -16.32 13.08
C ALA A 106 -4.90 -15.80 13.46
N PRO A 107 -3.79 -16.29 12.85
CA PRO A 107 -2.46 -15.75 13.07
C PRO A 107 -2.34 -14.23 12.89
N LEU A 108 -3.06 -13.64 11.93
CA LEU A 108 -3.02 -12.20 11.66
C LEU A 108 -3.43 -11.37 12.87
N LEU A 109 -4.29 -11.90 13.74
CA LEU A 109 -4.74 -11.17 14.94
C LEU A 109 -3.64 -11.00 15.99
N ARG A 110 -2.49 -11.68 15.84
CA ARG A 110 -1.31 -11.49 16.68
C ARG A 110 -0.46 -10.31 16.24
N ILE A 111 -0.73 -9.72 15.07
CA ILE A 111 -0.06 -8.49 14.63
C ILE A 111 -0.54 -7.37 15.54
N PRO A 112 0.38 -6.61 16.18
CA PRO A 112 -0.01 -5.56 17.10
C PRO A 112 -0.86 -4.50 16.37
N ALA A 113 -1.90 -4.03 17.06
CA ALA A 113 -2.75 -2.94 16.55
C ALA A 113 -2.03 -1.59 16.56
N GLU A 114 -1.08 -1.43 17.48
CA GLU A 114 -0.36 -0.19 17.72
C GLU A 114 1.07 -0.29 17.18
N LEU A 115 1.48 0.76 16.47
CA LEU A 115 2.85 0.99 16.06
C LEU A 115 3.55 1.90 17.09
N PRO A 116 4.89 1.94 17.09
CA PRO A 116 5.66 3.00 17.74
C PRO A 116 5.04 4.38 17.45
N SER A 117 5.05 5.29 18.42
CA SER A 117 4.28 6.55 18.36
C SER A 117 4.62 7.43 17.15
N ASP A 118 5.88 7.41 16.72
CA ASP A 118 6.40 8.08 15.52
C ASP A 118 5.90 7.45 14.21
N LEU A 119 5.43 6.21 14.28
CA LEU A 119 4.88 5.43 13.17
C LEU A 119 3.37 5.28 13.22
N GLN A 120 2.69 5.80 14.24
CA GLN A 120 1.24 5.76 14.31
C GLN A 120 0.61 6.58 13.19
N TYR A 121 -0.62 6.21 12.81
CA TYR A 121 -1.38 6.99 11.85
C TYR A 121 -1.67 8.37 12.45
N THR A 122 -1.38 9.42 11.70
CA THR A 122 -1.79 10.79 12.06
C THR A 122 -3.31 10.96 12.10
N ARG A 123 -4.06 10.01 11.52
CA ARG A 123 -5.53 9.96 11.56
C ARG A 123 -6.00 8.61 12.05
N ALA A 124 -6.93 8.63 13.00
CA ALA A 124 -7.59 7.42 13.46
C ALA A 124 -8.31 6.74 12.29
N ILE A 125 -8.15 5.41 12.21
CA ILE A 125 -8.89 4.58 11.27
C ILE A 125 -10.26 4.32 11.89
N GLU A 126 -11.20 5.24 11.67
CA GLU A 126 -12.61 5.04 12.00
C GLU A 126 -13.11 3.71 11.41
N ASP A 127 -13.93 2.97 12.14
CA ASP A 127 -14.45 1.66 11.73
C ASP A 127 -13.39 0.57 11.49
N SER A 128 -12.14 0.74 11.95
CA SER A 128 -11.12 -0.33 11.89
C SER A 128 -11.59 -1.64 12.53
N GLY A 129 -12.38 -1.56 13.60
CA GLY A 129 -13.00 -2.71 14.26
C GLY A 129 -14.11 -3.41 13.46
N LYS A 130 -14.67 -2.78 12.40
CA LYS A 130 -15.73 -3.38 11.57
C LYS A 130 -15.23 -4.60 10.80
N PHE A 131 -13.95 -4.62 10.45
CA PHE A 131 -13.33 -5.68 9.67
C PHE A 131 -12.20 -6.31 10.46
N LYS A 132 -12.46 -7.52 10.98
CA LYS A 132 -11.60 -8.25 11.92
C LYS A 132 -10.10 -8.28 11.55
N TYR A 133 -9.76 -8.39 10.27
CA TYR A 133 -8.37 -8.50 9.82
C TYR A 133 -7.83 -7.21 9.20
N ARG A 134 -8.63 -6.14 9.09
CA ARG A 134 -8.22 -4.91 8.39
C ARG A 134 -7.04 -4.22 9.07
N LEU A 135 -7.14 -3.96 10.37
CA LEU A 135 -6.07 -3.27 11.09
C LEU A 135 -4.75 -4.08 11.06
N PRO A 136 -4.74 -5.40 11.37
CA PRO A 136 -3.55 -6.24 11.18
C PRO A 136 -2.90 -6.16 9.80
N ILE A 137 -3.72 -6.21 8.75
CA ILE A 137 -3.26 -6.13 7.36
C ILE A 137 -2.60 -4.78 7.08
N LEU A 138 -3.26 -3.69 7.49
CA LEU A 138 -2.74 -2.34 7.28
C LEU A 138 -1.44 -2.11 8.06
N THR A 139 -1.37 -2.58 9.32
CA THR A 139 -0.14 -2.52 10.12
C THR A 139 0.99 -3.29 9.46
N ALA A 140 0.73 -4.51 8.95
CA ALA A 140 1.72 -5.27 8.21
C ALA A 140 2.20 -4.52 6.97
N SER A 141 1.28 -4.09 6.10
CA SER A 141 1.62 -3.32 4.89
C SER A 141 2.47 -2.10 5.19
N ARG A 142 2.16 -1.38 6.27
CA ARG A 142 2.90 -0.20 6.72
C ARG A 142 4.32 -0.54 7.15
N LEU A 143 4.49 -1.53 8.04
CA LEU A 143 5.80 -1.97 8.51
C LEU A 143 6.70 -2.41 7.35
N PHE A 144 6.18 -3.26 6.46
CA PHE A 144 6.95 -3.74 5.33
C PHE A 144 7.32 -2.61 4.37
N LEU A 145 6.38 -1.73 4.02
CA LEU A 145 6.67 -0.63 3.09
C LEU A 145 7.73 0.32 3.63
N ILE A 146 7.66 0.67 4.92
CA ILE A 146 8.66 1.50 5.58
C ILE A 146 10.02 0.79 5.55
N SER A 147 10.07 -0.48 5.96
CA SER A 147 11.30 -1.28 5.92
C SER A 147 11.93 -1.32 4.52
N PHE A 148 11.11 -1.57 3.50
CA PHE A 148 11.53 -1.61 2.11
C PHE A 148 12.07 -0.27 1.62
N ALA A 149 11.30 0.81 1.78
CA ALA A 149 11.70 2.14 1.31
C ALA A 149 12.99 2.64 1.99
N SER A 150 13.23 2.19 3.23
CA SER A 150 14.42 2.51 4.01
C SER A 150 15.67 1.79 3.52
N ALA A 151 15.52 0.58 2.98
CA ALA A 151 16.62 -0.22 2.45
C ALA A 151 17.05 0.17 1.02
N LEU A 152 16.29 1.04 0.34
CA LEU A 152 16.61 1.45 -1.03
C LEU A 152 17.73 2.49 -1.07
N ASP A 153 18.74 2.23 -1.91
CA ASP A 153 19.67 3.26 -2.35
C ASP A 153 18.98 4.32 -3.23
N PRO A 154 19.57 5.51 -3.42
CA PRO A 154 18.95 6.60 -4.19
C PRO A 154 18.55 6.23 -5.62
N GLY A 155 19.31 5.38 -6.31
CA GLY A 155 19.02 4.97 -7.69
C GLY A 155 17.81 4.03 -7.74
N ARG A 156 17.76 3.03 -6.85
CA ARG A 156 16.58 2.17 -6.72
C ARG A 156 15.35 2.95 -6.26
N ARG A 157 15.52 3.90 -5.34
CA ARG A 157 14.43 4.79 -4.89
C ARG A 157 13.80 5.51 -6.09
N GLN A 158 14.58 6.21 -6.90
CA GLN A 158 14.06 6.90 -8.09
C GLN A 158 13.33 5.94 -9.04
N LYS A 159 13.92 4.75 -9.29
CA LYS A 159 13.29 3.74 -10.15
C LYS A 159 11.90 3.34 -9.64
N TYR A 160 11.75 3.10 -8.34
CA TYR A 160 10.44 2.76 -7.77
C TYR A 160 9.49 3.95 -7.76
N GLU A 161 9.96 5.17 -7.53
CA GLU A 161 9.11 6.38 -7.62
C GLU A 161 8.53 6.56 -9.03
N GLU A 162 9.36 6.44 -10.07
CA GLU A 162 8.94 6.52 -11.47
C GLU A 162 7.98 5.38 -11.82
N TRP A 163 8.25 4.18 -11.32
CA TRP A 163 7.40 3.02 -11.53
C TRP A 163 6.01 3.20 -10.90
N PHE A 164 5.95 3.64 -9.64
CA PHE A 164 4.70 3.96 -8.96
C PHE A 164 3.95 5.12 -9.63
N ALA A 165 4.67 6.10 -10.21
CA ALA A 165 4.07 7.18 -10.98
C ALA A 165 3.53 6.75 -12.35
N GLY A 166 4.08 5.68 -12.93
CA GLY A 166 3.61 5.08 -14.19
C GLY A 166 2.41 4.15 -14.04
N MET A 167 1.90 3.96 -12.82
CA MET A 167 0.78 3.04 -12.55
C MET A 167 -0.52 3.56 -13.14
N TYR A 168 -1.10 2.79 -14.06
CA TYR A 168 -2.49 2.99 -14.46
C TYR A 168 -3.40 2.11 -13.60
N LEU A 169 -4.16 2.74 -12.70
CA LEU A 169 -5.14 2.06 -11.85
C LEU A 169 -6.57 2.39 -12.30
N PRO A 170 -7.55 1.50 -12.07
CA PRO A 170 -8.96 1.81 -12.31
C PRO A 170 -9.40 3.09 -11.59
N MET A 171 -10.39 3.81 -12.12
CA MET A 171 -10.82 5.11 -11.57
C MET A 171 -11.26 5.07 -10.09
N ASP A 172 -11.74 3.92 -9.61
CA ASP A 172 -12.18 3.74 -8.23
C ASP A 172 -11.03 3.60 -7.22
N PHE A 173 -9.79 3.47 -7.71
CA PHE A 173 -8.62 3.25 -6.90
C PHE A 173 -8.05 4.59 -6.42
N CYS A 174 -7.37 4.60 -5.27
CA CYS A 174 -6.65 5.79 -4.85
C CYS A 174 -5.51 6.08 -5.84
N GLU A 175 -5.38 7.34 -6.25
CA GLU A 175 -4.24 7.76 -7.05
C GLU A 175 -2.95 7.56 -6.25
N MET A 176 -1.99 6.89 -6.90
CA MET A 176 -0.73 6.51 -6.29
C MET A 176 0.35 7.50 -6.70
N TYR A 177 0.94 8.20 -5.73
CA TYR A 177 2.02 9.14 -5.99
C TYR A 177 3.36 8.52 -5.56
N GLY A 178 4.14 8.06 -6.54
CA GLY A 178 5.40 7.34 -6.30
C GLY A 178 6.37 8.01 -5.34
N PRO A 179 6.72 9.29 -5.53
CA PRO A 179 7.59 10.02 -4.59
C PRO A 179 7.09 10.03 -3.14
N LYS A 180 5.78 9.98 -2.92
CA LYS A 180 5.23 9.83 -1.56
C LYS A 180 5.30 8.39 -1.06
N ILE A 181 4.99 7.42 -1.89
CA ILE A 181 5.02 6.00 -1.51
C ILE A 181 6.42 5.59 -1.05
N ILE A 182 7.46 6.04 -1.77
CA ILE A 182 8.84 5.71 -1.41
C ILE A 182 9.46 6.74 -0.46
N GLY A 183 9.24 8.03 -0.70
CA GLY A 183 9.88 9.09 0.09
C GLY A 183 9.19 9.38 1.43
N ARG A 184 7.92 9.01 1.59
CA ARG A 184 7.11 9.26 2.80
C ARG A 184 6.15 8.10 3.08
N PRO A 185 6.64 6.85 3.19
CA PRO A 185 5.79 5.67 3.32
C PRO A 185 4.91 5.70 4.57
N ALA A 186 5.29 6.40 5.64
CA ALA A 186 4.50 6.58 6.86
C ALA A 186 3.33 7.58 6.71
N ASP A 187 3.30 8.38 5.64
CA ASP A 187 2.25 9.37 5.40
C ASP A 187 1.12 8.85 4.50
N LEU A 188 1.19 7.57 4.11
CA LEU A 188 0.12 6.93 3.35
C LEU A 188 -1.13 6.76 4.22
N SER A 189 -2.27 6.97 3.58
CA SER A 189 -3.60 6.69 4.10
C SER A 189 -3.84 5.18 4.18
N PRO A 190 -4.79 4.73 5.02
CA PRO A 190 -5.22 3.34 5.06
C PRO A 190 -5.60 2.76 3.69
N GLY A 191 -6.25 3.56 2.84
CA GLY A 191 -6.65 3.18 1.50
C GLY A 191 -5.49 2.98 0.54
N GLU A 192 -4.45 3.82 0.62
CA GLU A 192 -3.20 3.63 -0.14
C GLU A 192 -2.49 2.34 0.29
N TYR A 193 -2.42 2.02 1.58
CA TYR A 193 -1.85 0.72 2.01
C TYR A 193 -2.69 -0.47 1.57
N ALA A 194 -4.03 -0.38 1.72
CA ALA A 194 -4.92 -1.42 1.24
C ALA A 194 -4.78 -1.62 -0.27
N MET A 195 -4.50 -0.54 -1.01
CA MET A 195 -4.26 -0.59 -2.43
C MET A 195 -2.97 -1.30 -2.77
N LEU A 196 -1.85 -0.86 -2.17
CA LEU A 196 -0.54 -1.51 -2.30
C LEU A 196 -0.63 -3.00 -1.97
N ALA A 197 -1.30 -3.35 -0.87
CA ALA A 197 -1.50 -4.75 -0.47
C ALA A 197 -2.15 -5.62 -1.57
N GLN A 198 -3.07 -5.05 -2.36
CA GLN A 198 -3.80 -5.76 -3.41
C GLN A 198 -3.02 -5.81 -4.73
N THR A 199 -2.28 -4.74 -5.06
CA THR A 199 -1.62 -4.60 -6.37
C THR A 199 -0.18 -5.11 -6.36
N MET A 200 0.56 -4.94 -5.25
CA MET A 200 1.95 -5.41 -5.11
C MET A 200 2.18 -6.86 -5.56
N PRO A 201 1.34 -7.87 -5.22
CA PRO A 201 1.50 -9.23 -5.72
C PRO A 201 1.64 -9.32 -7.24
N ILE A 202 0.76 -8.63 -7.96
CA ILE A 202 0.70 -8.70 -9.42
C ILE A 202 2.02 -8.17 -10.02
N TRP A 203 2.73 -7.31 -9.27
CA TRP A 203 3.74 -6.41 -9.80
C TRP A 203 5.15 -6.81 -9.35
N VAL A 204 5.28 -7.38 -8.15
CA VAL A 204 6.55 -7.91 -7.60
C VAL A 204 6.85 -9.32 -8.13
N MET A 205 5.82 -10.12 -8.44
CA MET A 205 6.02 -11.51 -8.89
C MET A 205 6.86 -11.64 -10.17
N PRO A 206 6.68 -10.83 -11.23
CA PRO A 206 7.49 -10.94 -12.44
C PRO A 206 8.99 -10.68 -12.24
N GLU A 207 9.36 -9.75 -11.37
CA GLU A 207 10.78 -9.45 -11.09
C GLU A 207 11.45 -10.56 -10.27
N VAL A 208 10.69 -11.20 -9.36
CA VAL A 208 11.17 -12.36 -8.63
C VAL A 208 11.36 -13.57 -9.55
N GLU A 209 10.46 -13.79 -10.50
CA GLU A 209 10.59 -14.86 -11.49
C GLU A 209 11.83 -14.67 -12.38
N LYS A 210 12.06 -13.45 -12.89
CA LYS A 210 13.29 -13.13 -13.65
C LYS A 210 14.55 -13.39 -12.83
N THR A 211 14.57 -12.97 -11.57
CA THR A 211 15.73 -13.18 -10.69
C THR A 211 15.99 -14.67 -10.45
N LYS A 212 14.94 -15.49 -10.31
CA LYS A 212 15.05 -16.95 -10.22
C LYS A 212 15.62 -17.56 -11.49
N GLU A 213 15.17 -17.12 -12.67
CA GLU A 213 15.68 -17.60 -13.96
C GLU A 213 17.15 -17.23 -14.18
N GLU A 214 17.54 -15.98 -13.87
CA GLU A 214 18.92 -15.53 -13.95
C GLU A 214 19.82 -16.31 -13.00
N ARG A 215 19.34 -16.60 -11.77
CA ARG A 215 20.05 -17.44 -10.81
C ARG A 215 20.20 -18.87 -11.32
N ALA A 216 19.13 -19.47 -11.85
CA ALA A 216 19.16 -20.82 -12.41
C ALA A 216 20.19 -20.94 -13.55
N LYS A 217 20.28 -19.92 -14.40
CA LYS A 217 21.30 -19.81 -15.46
C LYS A 217 22.73 -19.77 -14.89
N ARG A 218 22.98 -18.99 -13.84
CA ARG A 218 24.29 -18.91 -13.17
C ARG A 218 24.68 -20.21 -12.47
N THR A 219 23.74 -20.87 -11.78
CA THR A 219 24.02 -22.11 -11.04
C THR A 219 24.24 -23.33 -11.94
N GLY A 220 23.83 -23.27 -13.21
CA GLY A 220 24.16 -24.27 -14.22
C GLY A 220 25.63 -24.25 -14.65
N GLU A 221 26.35 -23.16 -14.37
CA GLU A 221 27.75 -22.95 -14.76
C GLU A 221 28.72 -23.17 -13.58
N GLY A 222 28.60 -24.30 -12.86
CA GLY A 222 29.72 -24.90 -12.10
C GLY A 222 30.51 -24.06 -11.08
N GLN A 223 30.01 -22.91 -10.60
CA GLN A 223 30.71 -22.06 -9.64
C GLN A 223 29.94 -21.96 -8.32
N GLY A 224 30.64 -22.32 -7.23
CA GLY A 224 30.40 -22.09 -5.80
C GLY A 224 28.97 -21.81 -5.31
N ALA A 225 28.50 -22.62 -4.36
CA ALA A 225 27.26 -22.37 -3.64
C ALA A 225 27.23 -20.93 -3.08
N PRO A 226 26.21 -20.11 -3.42
CA PRO A 226 26.09 -18.76 -2.88
C PRO A 226 25.82 -18.80 -1.38
N ASP A 227 26.42 -17.86 -0.67
CA ASP A 227 26.24 -17.64 0.77
C ASP A 227 24.75 -17.43 1.07
N GLN A 228 24.16 -18.32 1.87
CA GLN A 228 22.70 -18.45 2.02
C GLN A 228 22.06 -17.31 2.83
N ASP A 229 22.85 -16.53 3.56
CA ASP A 229 22.32 -15.71 4.66
C ASP A 229 22.02 -14.24 4.31
N THR A 230 22.49 -13.70 3.17
CA THR A 230 22.39 -12.24 2.92
C THR A 230 21.42 -11.78 1.83
N GLU A 231 20.93 -12.67 0.94
CA GLU A 231 20.14 -12.24 -0.23
C GLU A 231 18.69 -12.78 -0.29
N GLU A 232 18.30 -13.72 0.59
CA GLU A 232 16.96 -14.34 0.54
C GLU A 232 15.86 -13.49 1.20
N VAL A 233 16.23 -12.47 1.96
CA VAL A 233 15.35 -11.78 2.93
C VAL A 233 14.48 -10.69 2.28
N ASP A 234 14.93 -10.07 1.19
CA ASP A 234 14.28 -8.85 0.66
C ASP A 234 13.13 -9.10 -0.32
N GLY A 235 13.18 -10.17 -1.13
CA GLY A 235 12.14 -10.43 -2.13
C GLY A 235 11.01 -11.36 -1.65
N MET A 236 11.36 -12.37 -0.84
CA MET A 236 10.42 -13.44 -0.48
C MET A 236 9.37 -13.01 0.54
N HIS A 237 9.71 -12.13 1.48
CA HIS A 237 8.74 -11.62 2.46
C HIS A 237 7.59 -10.85 1.82
N TRP A 238 7.87 -10.10 0.74
CA TRP A 238 6.83 -9.38 0.00
C TRP A 238 5.89 -10.30 -0.78
N ILE A 239 6.38 -11.44 -1.29
CA ILE A 239 5.53 -12.45 -1.92
C ILE A 239 4.59 -13.07 -0.89
N TRP A 240 5.09 -13.42 0.29
CA TRP A 240 4.26 -14.00 1.35
C TRP A 240 3.23 -13.00 1.87
N LEU A 241 3.65 -11.74 2.07
CA LEU A 241 2.74 -10.64 2.39
C LEU A 241 1.68 -10.50 1.30
N ALA A 242 2.08 -10.38 0.04
CA ALA A 242 1.21 -10.23 -1.11
C ALA A 242 0.15 -11.36 -1.21
N VAL A 243 0.57 -12.62 -1.11
CA VAL A 243 -0.33 -13.79 -1.18
C VAL A 243 -1.29 -13.82 0.01
N ALA A 244 -0.78 -13.59 1.23
CA ALA A 244 -1.60 -13.57 2.44
C ALA A 244 -2.59 -12.40 2.43
N LEU A 245 -2.14 -11.20 2.04
CA LEU A 245 -2.95 -9.98 2.00
C LEU A 245 -4.04 -10.05 0.95
N LYS A 246 -3.75 -10.52 -0.27
CA LYS A 246 -4.77 -10.65 -1.32
C LYS A 246 -5.91 -11.57 -0.88
N ARG A 247 -5.58 -12.77 -0.39
CA ARG A 247 -6.59 -13.76 0.05
C ARG A 247 -7.35 -13.28 1.30
N ALA A 248 -6.65 -12.71 2.29
CA ALA A 248 -7.28 -12.20 3.50
C ALA A 248 -8.18 -10.98 3.24
N TYR A 249 -7.77 -10.06 2.36
CA TYR A 249 -8.56 -8.89 2.01
C TYR A 249 -9.86 -9.28 1.30
N SER A 250 -9.80 -10.16 0.30
CA SER A 250 -11.00 -10.67 -0.40
C SER A 250 -12.02 -11.29 0.55
N ALA A 251 -11.58 -12.07 1.54
CA ALA A 251 -12.48 -12.64 2.56
C ALA A 251 -13.13 -11.60 3.48
N THR A 252 -12.54 -10.41 3.61
CA THR A 252 -13.13 -9.32 4.42
C THR A 252 -14.11 -8.44 3.63
N THR A 253 -14.01 -8.41 2.30
CA THR A 253 -14.82 -7.53 1.44
C THR A 253 -16.03 -8.20 0.80
N GLU A 254 -16.07 -9.53 0.70
CA GLU A 254 -17.16 -10.27 0.03
C GLU A 254 -18.55 -10.15 0.68
N LYS A 255 -18.68 -9.58 1.88
CA LYS A 255 -19.99 -9.34 2.51
C LYS A 255 -20.66 -8.01 2.11
N ARG A 256 -20.23 -7.40 1.00
CA ARG A 256 -20.71 -6.06 0.58
C ARG A 256 -21.69 -6.06 -0.60
N THR A 257 -22.19 -7.23 -1.00
CA THR A 257 -23.33 -7.39 -1.91
C THR A 257 -24.57 -7.80 -1.13
#